data_AF-A0AAU7A6A5-F1
#
_entry.id   AF-A0AAU7A6A5-F1
#
_cell.length_a   1.000
_cell.length_b   1.000
_cell.length_c   1.000
_cell.angle_alpha   90.00
_cell.angle_beta   90.00
_cell.angle_gamma   90.00
#
_symmetry.space_group_name_H-M   'P 1'
#
loop_
_entity.id
_entity.type
_entity.pdbx_description
1 polymer ?
#
loop_
_entity_poly.entity_id
_entity_poly.type
_entity_poly.pdbx_seq_one_letter_code
_entity_poly.pdbx_strand_id
1 'polypeptide(L)'
;MIEISRILTTGLMVWVLFSGGAMAYEETEYKILETNDAYEIRQYKDRLAVQTIQGHGSNSAFRRLFSYISGSNETSSKISMTIPVTQTDQNGTTQMQFYLPQAFTKETAPAPSHGSVKLVTVPGGYYAVIQYSGRSTDKNYQTRAAHLKRHLQEAGVTILGPSIKATYNGPLTPFFMRRNEAIYPIDWQP
;
A
#
# COMPACT_ATOMS: atom_id res chain seq x y z
N MET A 1 13.47 -54.51 -20.37
CA MET A 1 13.74 -53.15 -20.84
C MET A 1 13.19 -52.16 -19.82
N ILE A 2 14.10 -51.59 -19.03
CA ILE A 2 14.13 -50.22 -18.47
C ILE A 2 12.81 -49.62 -17.90
N GLU A 3 12.74 -49.68 -16.57
CA GLU A 3 12.14 -48.73 -15.60
C GLU A 3 12.11 -47.25 -16.02
N ILE A 4 11.01 -46.52 -15.76
CA ILE A 4 11.08 -45.14 -15.23
C ILE A 4 9.90 -44.90 -14.25
N SER A 5 10.22 -45.08 -12.98
CA SER A 5 9.54 -44.56 -11.79
C SER A 5 9.12 -43.08 -11.92
N ARG A 6 7.85 -42.77 -11.60
CA ARG A 6 7.36 -41.39 -11.40
C ARG A 6 7.85 -40.90 -10.05
N ILE A 7 8.95 -40.17 -10.04
CA ILE A 7 9.46 -39.48 -8.86
C ILE A 7 8.47 -38.37 -8.49
N LEU A 8 7.76 -38.54 -7.37
CA LEU A 8 7.09 -37.45 -6.69
C LEU A 8 8.16 -36.49 -6.16
N THR A 9 8.29 -35.31 -6.75
CA THR A 9 9.07 -34.21 -6.19
C THR A 9 8.28 -33.55 -5.07
N THR A 10 8.41 -34.06 -3.85
CA THR A 10 8.08 -33.31 -2.64
C THR A 10 9.04 -32.12 -2.52
N GLY A 11 8.53 -30.92 -2.83
CA GLY A 11 9.25 -29.67 -2.60
C GLY A 11 9.44 -29.42 -1.10
N LEU A 12 10.70 -29.40 -0.66
CA LEU A 12 11.09 -29.05 0.69
C LEU A 12 10.85 -27.54 0.91
N MET A 13 9.77 -27.19 1.61
CA MET A 13 9.49 -25.82 2.03
C MET A 13 10.38 -25.48 3.23
N VAL A 14 11.51 -24.82 2.96
CA VAL A 14 12.43 -24.33 4.01
C VAL A 14 11.81 -23.09 4.65
N TRP A 15 11.25 -23.27 5.85
CA TRP A 15 10.83 -22.17 6.72
C TRP A 15 12.06 -21.59 7.42
N VAL A 16 12.62 -20.52 6.87
CA VAL A 16 13.60 -19.70 7.60
C VAL A 16 12.83 -18.78 8.53
N LEU A 17 12.75 -19.14 9.80
CA LEU A 17 12.24 -18.28 10.87
C LEU A 17 13.32 -17.25 11.22
N PHE A 18 13.27 -16.07 10.59
CA PHE A 18 13.99 -14.90 11.09
C PHE A 18 13.24 -14.31 12.29
N SER A 19 13.59 -14.75 13.50
CA SER A 19 13.18 -14.10 14.75
C SER A 19 14.11 -12.93 15.06
N GLY A 20 13.94 -11.83 14.34
CA GLY A 20 14.36 -10.50 14.77
C GLY A 20 13.12 -9.71 15.13
N GLY A 21 13.11 -8.99 16.26
CA GLY A 21 11.99 -8.16 16.69
C GLY A 21 11.66 -7.08 15.66
N ALA A 22 10.89 -7.45 14.63
CA ALA A 22 10.30 -6.54 13.69
C ALA A 22 9.15 -5.86 14.42
N MET A 23 9.19 -4.53 14.51
CA MET A 23 7.97 -3.77 14.75
C MET A 23 7.03 -4.07 13.58
N ALA A 24 6.12 -5.01 13.77
CA ALA A 24 5.09 -5.32 12.79
C ALA A 24 4.03 -4.23 12.91
N TYR A 25 4.08 -3.26 12.00
CA TYR A 25 2.96 -2.36 11.80
C TYR A 25 1.77 -3.16 11.26
N GLU A 26 0.57 -2.82 11.69
CA GLU A 26 -0.64 -3.37 11.09
C GLU A 26 -0.63 -3.09 9.58
N GLU A 27 -0.73 -4.14 8.76
CA GLU A 27 -0.86 -4.01 7.31
C GLU A 27 -2.34 -3.91 6.95
N THR A 28 -2.65 -3.03 6.00
CA THR A 28 -4.00 -2.89 5.46
C THR A 28 -4.48 -4.23 4.89
N GLU A 29 -5.62 -4.73 5.39
CA GLU A 29 -6.18 -6.01 4.94
C GLU A 29 -6.73 -6.00 3.51
N TYR A 30 -6.52 -7.12 2.82
CA TYR A 30 -7.10 -7.43 1.51
C TYR A 30 -7.25 -8.92 1.30
N LYS A 31 -8.08 -9.28 0.31
CA LYS A 31 -8.18 -10.63 -0.24
C LYS A 31 -7.58 -10.66 -1.65
N ILE A 32 -6.67 -11.58 -1.92
CA ILE A 32 -6.21 -11.84 -3.28
C ILE A 32 -7.29 -12.65 -4.00
N LEU A 33 -7.69 -12.18 -5.18
CA LEU A 33 -8.67 -12.85 -6.05
C LEU A 33 -8.00 -13.56 -7.21
N GLU A 34 -6.99 -12.92 -7.80
CA GLU A 34 -6.20 -13.46 -8.90
C GLU A 34 -4.74 -13.07 -8.74
N THR A 35 -3.86 -13.97 -9.18
CA THR A 35 -2.43 -13.72 -9.31
C THR A 35 -1.97 -14.26 -10.65
N ASN A 36 -1.23 -13.44 -11.39
CA ASN A 36 -0.51 -13.86 -12.59
C ASN A 36 0.95 -13.38 -12.51
N ASP A 37 1.73 -13.66 -13.55
CA ASP A 37 3.16 -13.32 -13.59
C ASP A 37 3.43 -11.81 -13.57
N ALA A 38 2.42 -10.98 -13.86
CA ALA A 38 2.56 -9.53 -13.96
C ALA A 38 2.03 -8.76 -12.74
N TYR A 39 0.91 -9.19 -12.16
CA TYR A 39 0.23 -8.49 -11.07
C TYR A 39 -0.76 -9.37 -10.29
N GLU A 40 -1.21 -8.83 -9.15
CA GLU A 40 -2.30 -9.39 -8.35
C GLU A 40 -3.56 -8.55 -8.49
N ILE A 41 -4.72 -9.18 -8.46
CA ILE A 41 -6.01 -8.53 -8.25
C ILE A 41 -6.42 -8.75 -6.81
N ARG A 42 -6.61 -7.65 -6.09
CA ARG A 42 -6.93 -7.62 -4.67
C ARG A 42 -8.27 -6.95 -4.44
N GLN A 43 -9.06 -7.51 -3.54
CA GLN A 43 -10.25 -6.87 -2.98
C GLN A 43 -9.91 -6.22 -1.66
N TYR A 44 -10.24 -4.93 -1.53
CA TYR A 44 -10.11 -4.17 -0.30
C TYR A 44 -11.49 -3.78 0.23
N LYS A 45 -11.60 -3.67 1.56
CA LYS A 45 -12.71 -2.99 2.22
C LYS A 45 -12.48 -1.47 2.24
N ASP A 46 -13.51 -0.73 2.62
CA ASP A 46 -13.36 0.68 2.98
C ASP A 46 -12.32 0.83 4.09
N ARG A 47 -11.43 1.80 3.95
CA ARG A 47 -10.33 2.03 4.88
C ARG A 47 -10.32 3.47 5.31
N LEU A 48 -10.26 3.69 6.61
CA LEU A 48 -10.12 5.03 7.17
C LEU A 48 -8.67 5.48 7.03
N ALA A 49 -8.47 6.71 6.60
CA ALA A 49 -7.14 7.30 6.48
C ALA A 49 -7.14 8.75 6.93
N VAL A 50 -5.96 9.22 7.34
CA VAL A 50 -5.67 10.66 7.39
C VAL A 50 -4.88 11.07 6.16
N GLN A 51 -5.26 12.20 5.59
CA GLN A 51 -4.77 12.70 4.32
C GLN A 51 -4.27 14.13 4.44
N THR A 52 -3.18 14.44 3.74
CA THR A 52 -2.71 15.80 3.50
C THR A 52 -2.23 15.94 2.07
N ILE A 53 -2.31 17.16 1.53
CA ILE A 53 -1.62 17.51 0.28
C ILE A 53 -0.11 17.51 0.53
N GLN A 54 0.66 17.01 -0.43
CA GLN A 54 2.11 17.18 -0.49
C GLN A 54 2.42 18.54 -1.10
N GLY A 55 3.01 19.43 -0.30
CA GLY A 55 3.49 20.73 -0.78
C GLY A 55 4.88 20.64 -1.40
N HIS A 56 5.42 21.78 -1.84
CA HIS A 56 6.83 21.88 -2.23
C HIS A 56 7.74 21.55 -1.03
N GLY A 57 8.49 20.45 -1.12
CA GLY A 57 9.36 19.93 -0.06
C GLY A 57 8.93 18.53 0.43
N SER A 58 9.75 17.53 0.09
CA SER A 58 9.50 16.08 0.23
C SER A 58 9.03 15.60 1.62
N ASN A 59 9.50 16.23 2.71
CA ASN A 59 9.24 15.71 4.07
C ASN A 59 8.07 16.37 4.84
N SER A 60 7.38 17.34 4.26
CA SER A 60 6.36 18.10 5.00
C SER A 60 5.06 17.31 5.22
N ALA A 61 4.61 16.54 4.23
CA ALA A 61 3.38 15.76 4.30
C ALA A 61 3.48 14.61 5.31
N PHE A 62 4.52 13.79 5.20
CA PHE A 62 4.76 12.68 6.13
C PHE A 62 4.80 13.18 7.57
N ARG A 63 5.53 14.28 7.84
CA ARG A 63 5.61 14.85 9.19
C ARG A 63 4.25 15.30 9.72
N ARG A 64 3.40 15.93 8.90
CA ARG A 64 2.05 16.33 9.31
C ARG A 64 1.20 15.12 9.73
N LEU A 65 1.18 14.07 8.91
CA LEU A 65 0.42 12.85 9.23
C LEU A 65 1.02 12.11 10.43
N PHE A 66 2.35 12.08 10.53
CA PHE A 66 3.06 11.48 11.65
C PHE A 66 2.78 12.23 12.97
N SER A 67 2.73 13.57 12.94
CA SER A 67 2.34 14.38 14.10
C SER A 67 0.91 14.08 14.54
N TYR A 68 -0.04 13.92 13.60
CA TYR A 68 -1.41 13.53 13.91
C TYR A 68 -1.47 12.21 14.68
N ILE A 69 -0.86 11.14 14.17
CA ILE A 69 -0.86 9.83 14.86
C ILE A 69 -0.03 9.84 16.15
N SER A 70 0.87 10.82 16.31
CA SER A 70 1.69 11.00 17.53
C SER A 70 0.99 11.80 18.63
N GLY A 71 -0.24 12.27 18.42
CA GLY A 71 -1.02 13.03 19.40
C GLY A 71 -1.33 14.48 19.03
N SER A 72 -0.99 14.94 17.82
CA SER A 72 -1.45 16.25 17.30
C SER A 72 -2.85 16.13 16.70
N ASN A 73 -3.81 15.81 17.57
CA ASN A 73 -5.22 15.67 17.30
C ASN A 73 -6.01 16.17 18.52
N GLU A 74 -7.32 16.40 18.37
CA GLU A 74 -8.12 17.10 19.40
C GLU A 74 -8.11 16.40 20.78
N THR A 75 -7.91 15.09 20.82
CA THR A 75 -7.90 14.31 22.07
C THR A 75 -6.49 13.96 22.56
N SER A 76 -5.44 14.50 21.94
CA SER A 76 -4.03 14.19 22.24
C SER A 76 -3.70 12.68 22.25
N SER A 77 -4.47 11.87 21.53
CA SER A 77 -4.38 10.41 21.55
C SER A 77 -3.33 9.91 20.58
N LYS A 78 -2.53 8.91 21.00
CA LYS A 78 -1.58 8.24 20.11
C LYS A 78 -2.28 7.13 19.32
N ILE A 79 -1.97 7.05 18.04
CA ILE A 79 -2.50 6.06 17.11
C ILE A 79 -1.31 5.27 16.57
N SER A 80 -1.42 3.94 16.59
CA SER A 80 -0.40 3.07 16.01
C SER A 80 -0.25 3.33 14.52
N MET A 81 0.99 3.40 14.04
CA MET A 81 1.27 3.50 12.61
C MET A 81 0.89 2.20 11.90
N THR A 82 0.41 2.31 10.67
CA THR A 82 0.09 1.19 9.78
C THR A 82 0.95 1.24 8.52
N ILE A 83 0.91 0.17 7.74
CA ILE A 83 1.51 0.09 6.40
C ILE A 83 0.47 -0.38 5.38
N PRO A 84 0.60 0.03 4.09
CA PRO A 84 1.59 0.97 3.55
C PRO A 84 1.23 2.44 3.81
N VAL A 85 2.21 3.34 3.64
CA VAL A 85 1.96 4.76 3.37
C VAL A 85 1.69 4.92 1.89
N THR A 86 0.62 5.62 1.52
CA THR A 86 0.23 5.80 0.11
C THR A 86 0.36 7.24 -0.36
N GLN A 87 0.66 7.38 -1.65
CA GLN A 87 0.68 8.66 -2.36
C GLN A 87 -0.05 8.53 -3.69
N THR A 88 -0.89 9.50 -4.02
CA THR A 88 -1.69 9.51 -5.26
C THR A 88 -1.71 10.90 -5.85
N ASP A 89 -1.47 11.01 -7.16
CA ASP A 89 -1.57 12.27 -7.87
C ASP A 89 -3.00 12.49 -8.35
N GLN A 90 -3.65 13.54 -7.85
CA GLN A 90 -5.00 13.90 -8.25
C GLN A 90 -5.03 15.37 -8.67
N ASN A 91 -5.39 15.62 -9.94
CA ASN A 91 -5.51 16.97 -10.52
C ASN A 91 -4.24 17.83 -10.32
N GLY A 92 -3.06 17.26 -10.55
CA GLY A 92 -1.77 17.95 -10.39
C GLY A 92 -1.34 18.14 -8.93
N THR A 93 -2.08 17.58 -7.97
CA THR A 93 -1.78 17.65 -6.54
C THR A 93 -1.54 16.25 -5.99
N THR A 94 -0.33 15.99 -5.49
CA THR A 94 -0.03 14.73 -4.81
C THR A 94 -0.64 14.75 -3.40
N GLN A 95 -1.42 13.72 -3.08
CA GLN A 95 -1.99 13.51 -1.76
C GLN A 95 -1.26 12.35 -1.09
N MET A 96 -0.88 12.51 0.17
CA MET A 96 -0.33 11.45 0.99
C MET A 96 -1.38 11.00 2.00
N GLN A 97 -1.45 9.69 2.25
CA GLN A 97 -2.39 9.09 3.19
C GLN A 97 -1.69 8.09 4.11
N PHE A 98 -2.06 8.12 5.39
CA PHE A 98 -1.80 7.06 6.36
C PHE A 98 -3.12 6.40 6.70
N TYR A 99 -3.22 5.08 6.49
CA TYR A 99 -4.37 4.33 6.98
C TYR A 99 -4.37 4.30 8.51
N LEU A 100 -5.54 4.38 9.12
CA LEU A 100 -5.68 4.15 10.56
C LEU A 100 -5.83 2.65 10.83
N PRO A 101 -5.42 2.16 12.01
CA PRO A 101 -5.71 0.80 12.45
C PRO A 101 -7.20 0.47 12.32
N GLN A 102 -7.54 -0.77 11.99
CA GLN A 102 -8.93 -1.20 11.76
C GLN A 102 -9.87 -1.00 12.95
N ALA A 103 -9.32 -0.85 14.15
CA ALA A 103 -10.09 -0.50 15.35
C ALA A 103 -10.73 0.91 15.28
N PHE A 104 -10.26 1.78 14.38
CA PHE A 104 -10.80 3.12 14.21
C PHE A 104 -11.93 3.17 13.19
N THR A 105 -12.96 3.93 13.55
CA THR A 105 -14.08 4.33 12.70
C THR A 105 -14.06 5.85 12.53
N LYS A 106 -14.91 6.40 11.67
CA LYS A 106 -14.97 7.86 11.49
C LYS A 106 -15.42 8.56 12.77
N GLU A 107 -16.21 7.86 13.58
CA GLU A 107 -16.78 8.32 14.84
C GLU A 107 -15.78 8.22 16.00
N THR A 108 -14.89 7.24 15.96
CA THR A 108 -13.91 6.99 17.04
C THR A 108 -12.52 7.57 16.78
N ALA A 109 -12.19 7.91 15.53
CA ALA A 109 -10.92 8.55 15.20
C ALA A 109 -10.86 9.98 15.74
N PRO A 110 -9.79 10.35 16.48
CA PRO A 110 -9.58 11.73 16.92
C PRO A 110 -9.61 12.69 15.73
N ALA A 111 -10.36 13.79 15.85
CA ALA A 111 -10.37 14.80 14.80
C ALA A 111 -8.98 15.48 14.68
N PRO A 112 -8.51 15.80 13.45
CA PRO A 112 -7.26 16.53 13.28
C PRO A 112 -7.33 17.93 13.90
N SER A 113 -6.31 18.34 14.63
CA SER A 113 -6.25 19.68 15.26
C SER A 113 -5.95 20.83 14.28
N HIS A 114 -5.59 20.51 13.03
CA HIS A 114 -5.21 21.48 12.01
C HIS A 114 -5.85 21.15 10.65
N GLY A 115 -6.41 22.16 9.97
CA GLY A 115 -7.13 21.99 8.70
C GLY A 115 -6.30 21.52 7.49
N SER A 116 -4.98 21.34 7.65
CA SER A 116 -4.11 20.76 6.61
C SER A 116 -4.14 19.23 6.57
N VAL A 117 -4.69 18.59 7.61
CA VAL A 117 -4.90 17.15 7.70
C VAL A 117 -6.41 16.90 7.73
N LYS A 118 -6.88 15.91 6.97
CA LYS A 118 -8.29 15.54 6.88
C LYS A 118 -8.45 14.05 7.11
N LEU A 119 -9.51 13.67 7.82
CA LEU A 119 -9.95 12.29 7.90
C LEU A 119 -10.77 11.96 6.64
N VAL A 120 -10.42 10.88 5.96
CA VAL A 120 -11.05 10.46 4.70
C VAL A 120 -11.31 8.96 4.71
N THR A 121 -12.38 8.54 4.03
CA THR A 121 -12.60 7.13 3.73
C THR A 121 -12.05 6.86 2.34
N VAL A 122 -11.07 5.97 2.24
CA VAL A 122 -10.61 5.42 0.97
C VAL A 122 -11.54 4.26 0.63
N PRO A 123 -12.28 4.33 -0.49
CA PRO A 123 -13.25 3.30 -0.83
C PRO A 123 -12.56 1.94 -0.99
N GLY A 124 -13.30 0.90 -0.65
CA GLY A 124 -12.98 -0.47 -1.00
C GLY A 124 -13.20 -0.73 -2.49
N GLY A 125 -13.28 -2.00 -2.83
CA GLY A 125 -13.41 -2.48 -4.21
C GLY A 125 -12.16 -3.21 -4.68
N TYR A 126 -11.98 -3.26 -5.99
CA TYR A 126 -10.95 -4.06 -6.61
C TYR A 126 -9.79 -3.22 -7.11
N TYR A 127 -8.59 -3.74 -6.88
CA TYR A 127 -7.34 -3.07 -7.16
C TYR A 127 -6.37 -4.03 -7.80
N ALA A 128 -5.77 -3.62 -8.91
CA ALA A 128 -4.63 -4.31 -9.48
C ALA A 128 -3.34 -3.81 -8.84
N VAL A 129 -2.44 -4.72 -8.47
CA VAL A 129 -1.22 -4.39 -7.73
C VAL A 129 -0.01 -5.08 -8.34
N ILE A 130 1.05 -4.30 -8.57
CA ILE A 130 2.38 -4.83 -8.86
C ILE A 130 3.33 -4.51 -7.71
N GLN A 131 3.94 -5.55 -7.14
CA GLN A 131 4.98 -5.41 -6.12
C GLN A 131 6.37 -5.33 -6.75
N TYR A 132 7.24 -4.51 -6.17
CA TYR A 132 8.63 -4.38 -6.61
C TYR A 132 9.56 -3.97 -5.47
N SER A 133 10.83 -4.34 -5.61
CA SER A 133 11.89 -3.96 -4.68
C SER A 133 12.68 -2.72 -5.13
N GLY A 134 13.52 -2.20 -4.24
CA GLY A 134 14.38 -1.05 -4.50
C GLY A 134 13.96 0.22 -3.76
N ARG A 135 14.61 1.34 -4.11
CA ARG A 135 14.31 2.64 -3.51
C ARG A 135 12.91 3.11 -3.94
N SER A 136 12.16 3.71 -3.00
CA SER A 136 10.84 4.33 -3.25
C SER A 136 10.96 5.70 -3.95
N THR A 137 11.68 5.75 -5.07
CA THR A 137 11.77 6.96 -5.91
C THR A 137 10.57 7.05 -6.85
N ASP A 138 10.23 8.27 -7.26
CA ASP A 138 9.11 8.47 -8.19
C ASP A 138 9.38 7.85 -9.55
N LYS A 139 10.64 7.85 -10.00
CA LYS A 139 11.06 7.13 -11.21
C LYS A 139 10.75 5.64 -11.13
N ASN A 140 11.15 4.96 -10.04
CA ASN A 140 10.91 3.52 -9.90
C ASN A 140 9.40 3.21 -9.85
N TYR A 141 8.66 4.03 -9.13
CA TYR A 141 7.21 3.95 -9.08
C TYR A 141 6.56 4.13 -10.46
N GLN A 142 6.88 5.20 -11.18
CA GLN A 142 6.33 5.50 -12.50
C GLN A 142 6.61 4.39 -13.51
N THR A 143 7.83 3.82 -13.51
CA THR A 143 8.16 2.66 -14.36
C THR A 143 7.23 1.48 -14.09
N ARG A 144 6.95 1.19 -12.81
CA ARG A 144 6.13 0.04 -12.40
C ARG A 144 4.65 0.28 -12.61
N ALA A 145 4.17 1.50 -12.35
CA ALA A 145 2.81 1.92 -12.67
C ALA A 145 2.56 1.84 -14.18
N ALA A 146 3.47 2.33 -15.03
CA ALA A 146 3.35 2.22 -16.48
C ALA A 146 3.33 0.76 -16.95
N HIS A 147 4.17 -0.10 -16.36
CA HIS A 147 4.17 -1.53 -16.66
C HIS A 147 2.84 -2.20 -16.29
N LEU A 148 2.31 -1.95 -15.09
CA LEU A 148 1.01 -2.45 -14.66
C LEU A 148 -0.12 -1.96 -15.56
N LYS A 149 -0.14 -0.65 -15.85
CA LYS A 149 -1.15 -0.04 -16.74
C LYS A 149 -1.20 -0.73 -18.10
N ARG A 150 -0.03 -0.98 -18.71
CA ARG A 150 0.04 -1.66 -20.01
C ARG A 150 -0.57 -3.06 -19.96
N HIS A 151 -0.22 -3.86 -18.96
CA HIS A 151 -0.77 -5.21 -18.80
C HIS A 151 -2.29 -5.20 -18.54
N LEU A 152 -2.80 -4.25 -17.77
CA LEU A 152 -4.25 -4.09 -17.56
C LEU A 152 -4.97 -3.73 -18.87
N GLN A 153 -4.38 -2.86 -19.69
CA GLN A 153 -4.93 -2.48 -20.99
C GLN A 153 -4.93 -3.65 -21.98
N GLU A 154 -3.84 -4.44 -22.03
CA GLU A 154 -3.74 -5.64 -22.85
C GLU A 154 -4.78 -6.70 -22.44
N ALA A 155 -5.09 -6.80 -21.14
CA ALA A 155 -6.12 -7.70 -20.60
C ALA A 155 -7.54 -7.15 -20.70
N GLY A 156 -7.74 -5.93 -21.23
CA GLY A 156 -9.07 -5.30 -21.32
C GLY A 156 -9.67 -4.88 -19.98
N VAL A 157 -8.86 -4.75 -18.93
CA VAL A 157 -9.30 -4.35 -17.59
C VAL A 157 -9.43 -2.83 -17.51
N THR A 158 -10.60 -2.34 -17.09
CA THR A 158 -10.88 -0.91 -16.98
C THR A 158 -10.26 -0.32 -15.72
N ILE A 159 -9.47 0.74 -15.87
CA ILE A 159 -8.87 1.50 -14.76
C ILE A 159 -9.80 2.64 -14.36
N LEU A 160 -10.13 2.73 -13.08
CA LEU A 160 -11.14 3.66 -12.55
C LEU A 160 -10.56 4.99 -12.04
N GLY A 161 -9.24 5.11 -11.92
CA GLY A 161 -8.63 6.26 -11.27
C GLY A 161 -7.11 6.35 -11.40
N PRO A 162 -6.50 7.34 -10.74
CA PRO A 162 -5.06 7.53 -10.75
C PRO A 162 -4.33 6.34 -10.10
N SER A 163 -3.06 6.15 -10.46
CA SER A 163 -2.21 5.17 -9.78
C SER A 163 -1.87 5.63 -8.38
N ILE A 164 -1.73 4.65 -7.49
CA ILE A 164 -1.37 4.83 -6.09
C ILE A 164 0.01 4.21 -5.88
N LYS A 165 0.93 4.99 -5.31
CA LYS A 165 2.25 4.54 -4.84
C LYS A 165 2.11 4.09 -3.40
N ALA A 166 2.50 2.86 -3.08
CA ALA A 166 2.47 2.32 -1.72
C ALA A 166 3.88 1.97 -1.24
N THR A 167 4.27 2.48 -0.07
CA THR A 167 5.58 2.26 0.56
C THR A 167 5.41 1.60 1.92
N TYR A 168 6.02 0.43 2.11
CA TYR A 168 5.86 -0.39 3.33
C TYR A 168 6.98 -0.18 4.35
N ASN A 169 8.17 0.19 3.86
CA ASN A 169 9.36 0.21 4.71
C ASN A 169 9.86 1.63 4.97
N GLY A 170 10.24 1.85 6.22
CA GLY A 170 10.94 3.06 6.67
C GLY A 170 12.33 3.22 6.05
N PRO A 171 13.01 4.35 6.31
CA PRO A 171 14.26 4.72 5.65
C PRO A 171 15.45 3.81 6.00
N LEU A 172 15.39 3.09 7.13
CA LEU A 172 16.48 2.23 7.61
C LEU A 172 16.49 0.83 6.98
N THR A 173 15.43 0.43 6.27
CA THR A 173 15.39 -0.88 5.61
C THR A 173 16.29 -0.89 4.37
N PRO A 174 17.22 -1.86 4.23
CA PRO A 174 18.09 -1.97 3.05
C PRO A 174 17.28 -1.99 1.76
N PHE A 175 17.69 -1.21 0.75
CA PHE A 175 16.86 -0.92 -0.42
C PHE A 175 16.38 -2.17 -1.19
N PHE A 176 17.20 -3.24 -1.22
CA PHE A 176 16.85 -4.49 -1.90
C PHE A 176 15.85 -5.36 -1.13
N MET A 177 15.68 -5.11 0.18
CA MET A 177 14.67 -5.76 1.03
C MET A 177 13.37 -4.93 1.13
N ARG A 178 13.33 -3.73 0.53
CA ARG A 178 12.14 -2.89 0.59
C ARG A 178 11.05 -3.45 -0.31
N ARG A 179 9.82 -3.47 0.19
CA ARG A 179 8.57 -3.67 -0.54
C ARG A 179 7.97 -2.32 -0.90
N ASN A 180 7.70 -2.15 -2.19
CA ASN A 180 6.92 -1.05 -2.73
C ASN A 180 5.89 -1.63 -3.67
N GLU A 181 4.80 -0.90 -3.87
CA GLU A 181 3.74 -1.31 -4.78
C GLU A 181 3.28 -0.12 -5.62
N ALA A 182 2.91 -0.41 -6.88
CA ALA A 182 2.14 0.47 -7.71
C ALA A 182 0.77 -0.18 -7.91
N ILE A 183 -0.29 0.61 -7.73
CA ILE A 183 -1.65 0.11 -7.58
C ILE A 183 -2.57 0.93 -8.50
N TYR A 184 -3.55 0.28 -9.11
CA TYR A 184 -4.67 0.95 -9.79
C TYR A 184 -6.01 0.45 -9.24
N PRO A 185 -6.97 1.35 -8.94
CA PRO A 185 -8.37 0.93 -8.80
C PRO A 185 -8.89 0.47 -10.17
N ILE A 186 -9.59 -0.65 -10.20
CA ILE A 186 -10.09 -1.27 -11.43
C ILE A 186 -11.57 -1.63 -11.33
N ASP A 187 -12.24 -1.64 -12.47
CA ASP A 187 -13.55 -2.28 -12.60
C ASP A 187 -13.30 -3.77 -12.80
N TRP A 188 -13.77 -4.56 -11.83
CA TRP A 188 -13.55 -6.01 -11.81
C TRP A 188 -14.81 -6.70 -11.33
N GLN A 189 -15.24 -7.72 -12.06
CA GLN A 189 -16.34 -8.59 -11.68
C GLN A 189 -15.78 -10.01 -11.62
N PRO A 190 -15.66 -10.60 -10.42
CA PRO A 190 -15.13 -11.95 -10.23
C PRO A 190 -16.08 -13.04 -10.75
#